data_AF-A0A3Q4MGQ8-F1
#
_entry.id   AF-A0A3Q4MGQ8-F1
#
_cell.length_a   1.000
_cell.length_b   1.000
_cell.length_c   1.000
_cell.angle_alpha   90.00
_cell.angle_beta   90.00
_cell.angle_gamma   90.00
#
_symmetry.space_group_name_H-M   'P 1'
#
loop_
_entity.id
_entity.type
_entity.pdbx_description
1 polymer ?
#
loop_
_entity_poly.entity_id
_entity_poly.type
_entity_poly.pdbx_seq_one_letter_code
_entity_poly.pdbx_strand_id
1 'polypeptide(L)'
;MRFFLSTASGLIIKVLDVNDNPPEIEVTSLSNTVPEDSKLGTVISLLSVKDKDFGVNGKIISSIINEVPFELKPSYKENTYSVVTKDVLDREVVSHYEITIKATDCGEPPLSTFKTLRIEISDVNDNSPHFKQNPLEFYLVENNAAGKSIFSVSASDNDLNDNAAISYHIMREGSQNDVMSSLNINSDNGQITALKSFDFETLKTFHIQYRSGEKRYMLVGPRMSIGSTLVPGSHANTLVLPDRRRPSEEVRRCPSFFN
;
A
#
# COMPACT_ATOMS: atom_id res chain seq x y z
N MET A 1 32.45 27.96 -89.36
CA MET A 1 32.12 27.16 -88.15
C MET A 1 30.77 27.60 -87.62
N ARG A 2 29.79 26.70 -87.49
CA ARG A 2 28.51 26.98 -86.82
C ARG A 2 28.65 26.61 -85.34
N PHE A 3 28.44 27.58 -84.46
CA PHE A 3 28.33 27.34 -83.02
C PHE A 3 26.88 26.97 -82.70
N PHE A 4 26.67 25.83 -82.02
CA PHE A 4 25.39 25.50 -81.40
C PHE A 4 25.41 26.08 -79.98
N LEU A 5 24.50 27.00 -79.69
CA LEU A 5 24.22 27.43 -78.33
C LEU A 5 23.26 26.41 -77.71
N SER A 6 23.65 25.77 -76.61
CA SER A 6 22.72 25.03 -75.76
C SER A 6 22.57 25.76 -74.43
N THR A 7 21.33 25.86 -73.97
CA THR A 7 20.98 26.44 -72.68
C THR A 7 20.43 25.34 -71.79
N ALA A 8 21.05 25.13 -70.63
CA ALA A 8 20.51 24.25 -69.59
C ALA A 8 19.78 25.11 -68.54
N SER A 9 18.55 24.74 -68.20
CA SER A 9 17.79 25.33 -67.10
C SER A 9 17.43 24.24 -66.10
N GLY A 10 17.54 24.55 -64.81
CA GLY A 10 17.24 23.62 -63.72
C GLY A 10 15.76 23.64 -63.36
N LEU A 11 15.12 22.46 -63.36
CA LEU A 11 13.76 22.28 -62.86
C LEU A 11 13.80 21.78 -61.42
N ILE A 12 13.13 22.47 -60.50
CA ILE A 12 12.94 22.01 -59.12
C ILE A 12 11.46 21.67 -58.94
N ILE A 13 11.16 20.37 -58.76
CA ILE A 13 9.84 19.89 -58.39
C ILE A 13 9.85 19.67 -56.87
N LYS A 14 8.98 20.37 -56.14
CA LYS A 14 8.79 20.16 -54.70
C LYS A 14 7.56 19.27 -54.51
N VAL A 15 7.76 18.13 -53.87
CA VAL A 15 6.66 17.26 -53.43
C VAL A 15 6.17 17.80 -52.09
N LEU A 16 4.84 17.96 -51.96
CA LEU A 16 4.20 18.38 -50.72
C LEU A 16 3.78 17.15 -49.92
N ASP A 17 3.86 17.28 -48.61
CA ASP A 17 3.44 16.26 -47.65
C ASP A 17 1.91 16.20 -47.54
N VAL A 18 1.38 15.01 -47.27
CA VAL A 18 -0.04 14.73 -47.02
C VAL A 18 -0.11 13.90 -45.74
N ASN A 19 -1.12 14.14 -44.90
CA ASN A 19 -1.31 13.38 -43.65
C ASN A 19 -1.82 11.96 -43.95
N ASP A 20 -0.92 11.04 -44.29
CA ASP A 20 -1.23 9.67 -44.71
C ASP A 20 -0.61 8.59 -43.82
N ASN A 21 0.17 8.97 -42.79
CA ASN A 21 0.71 8.06 -41.80
C ASN A 21 0.15 8.39 -40.40
N PRO A 22 -0.56 7.46 -39.74
CA PRO A 22 -0.98 7.69 -38.36
C PRO A 22 0.20 7.55 -37.38
N PRO A 23 0.12 8.17 -36.18
CA PRO A 23 1.12 7.98 -35.13
C PRO A 23 1.27 6.51 -34.71
N GLU A 24 2.49 6.07 -34.42
CA GLU A 24 2.81 4.73 -33.93
C GLU A 24 3.35 4.81 -32.50
N ILE A 25 2.76 4.04 -31.58
CA ILE A 25 3.17 3.99 -30.16
C ILE A 25 4.04 2.76 -29.92
N GLU A 26 5.32 3.00 -29.65
CA GLU A 26 6.31 1.98 -29.27
C GLU A 26 6.51 1.96 -27.75
N VAL A 27 6.27 0.80 -27.12
CA VAL A 27 6.55 0.59 -25.70
C VAL A 27 8.01 0.15 -25.55
N THR A 28 8.85 1.04 -25.04
CA THR A 28 10.30 0.79 -24.90
C THR A 28 10.64 0.05 -23.61
N SER A 29 9.82 0.23 -22.56
CA SER A 29 9.90 -0.56 -21.33
C SER A 29 8.54 -0.58 -20.64
N LEU A 30 8.24 -1.68 -19.96
CA LEU A 30 7.04 -1.86 -19.15
C LEU A 30 7.41 -2.71 -17.94
N SER A 31 7.08 -2.23 -16.75
CA SER A 31 7.21 -3.01 -15.52
C SER A 31 6.15 -4.10 -15.49
N ASN A 32 6.54 -5.34 -15.17
CA ASN A 32 5.60 -6.47 -15.09
C ASN A 32 4.59 -6.29 -13.96
N THR A 33 5.05 -5.78 -12.82
CA THR A 33 4.25 -5.49 -11.64
C THR A 33 4.67 -4.16 -11.01
N VAL A 34 3.76 -3.51 -10.29
CA VAL A 34 4.01 -2.28 -9.54
C VAL A 34 3.57 -2.47 -8.09
N PRO A 35 4.48 -2.29 -7.10
CA PRO A 35 4.10 -2.36 -5.67
C PRO A 35 3.04 -1.34 -5.32
N GLU A 36 2.06 -1.72 -4.50
CA GLU A 36 1.00 -0.80 -4.09
C GLU A 36 1.50 0.38 -3.22
N ASP A 37 2.59 0.16 -2.47
CA ASP A 37 3.28 1.19 -1.70
C ASP A 37 4.16 2.15 -2.54
N SER A 38 4.08 2.03 -3.87
CA SER A 38 4.81 2.89 -4.81
C SER A 38 4.49 4.36 -4.59
N LYS A 39 5.55 5.16 -4.43
CA LYS A 39 5.42 6.61 -4.26
C LYS A 39 4.83 7.25 -5.51
N LEU A 40 4.20 8.41 -5.33
CA LEU A 40 3.74 9.25 -6.44
C LEU A 40 4.91 9.64 -7.36
N GLY A 41 4.68 9.57 -8.67
CA GLY A 41 5.68 9.84 -9.70
C GLY A 41 6.62 8.68 -10.00
N THR A 42 6.36 7.48 -9.47
CA THR A 42 7.13 6.27 -9.81
C THR A 42 6.91 5.91 -11.28
N VAL A 43 8.00 5.68 -12.02
CA VAL A 43 7.96 5.37 -13.46
C VAL A 43 7.64 3.90 -13.66
N ILE A 44 6.61 3.61 -14.45
CA ILE A 44 6.11 2.25 -14.72
C ILE A 44 6.48 1.80 -16.12
N SER A 45 6.35 2.70 -17.09
CA SER A 45 6.59 2.41 -18.51
C SER A 45 7.20 3.62 -19.21
N LEU A 46 8.05 3.34 -20.20
CA LEU A 46 8.59 4.34 -21.12
C LEU A 46 8.09 4.07 -22.53
N LEU A 47 7.66 5.12 -23.21
CA LEU A 47 6.97 5.09 -24.49
C LEU A 47 7.65 6.05 -25.46
N SER A 48 7.74 5.67 -26.73
CA SER A 48 8.08 6.56 -27.83
C SER A 48 6.90 6.59 -28.78
N VAL A 49 6.50 7.77 -29.22
CA VAL A 49 5.50 7.92 -30.29
C VAL A 49 6.20 8.49 -31.51
N LYS A 50 5.92 7.92 -32.68
CA LYS A 50 6.54 8.36 -33.93
C LYS A 50 5.46 8.56 -34.97
N ASP A 51 5.64 9.58 -35.79
CA ASP A 51 4.84 9.81 -36.98
C ASP A 51 5.81 9.99 -38.15
N LYS A 52 5.45 9.47 -39.33
CA LYS A 52 6.29 9.51 -40.53
C LYS A 52 6.07 10.78 -41.34
N ASP A 53 5.00 11.52 -41.07
CA ASP A 53 4.64 12.72 -41.81
C ASP A 53 5.46 13.94 -41.37
N PHE A 54 5.46 14.99 -42.19
CA PHE A 54 6.31 16.16 -41.98
C PHE A 54 5.55 17.34 -41.37
N GLY A 55 6.22 18.11 -40.51
CA GLY A 55 5.67 19.34 -39.96
C GLY A 55 4.47 19.11 -39.04
N VAL A 56 3.32 19.72 -39.34
CA VAL A 56 2.11 19.59 -38.51
C VAL A 56 1.48 18.21 -38.60
N ASN A 57 1.58 17.56 -39.76
CA ASN A 57 1.09 16.20 -39.97
C ASN A 57 1.86 15.19 -39.09
N GLY A 58 3.16 15.43 -38.83
CA GLY A 58 3.94 14.59 -37.92
C GLY A 58 3.90 15.01 -36.44
N LYS A 59 3.16 16.07 -36.07
CA LYS A 59 3.17 16.60 -34.71
C LYS A 59 2.17 15.86 -33.83
N ILE A 60 2.66 15.23 -32.77
CA ILE A 60 1.86 14.32 -31.93
C ILE A 60 1.36 15.00 -30.65
N ILE A 61 0.11 14.70 -30.29
CA ILE A 61 -0.47 14.94 -28.97
C ILE A 61 -0.83 13.58 -28.36
N SER A 62 -0.32 13.29 -27.16
CA SER A 62 -0.57 12.03 -26.46
C SER A 62 -1.23 12.24 -25.11
N SER A 63 -2.17 11.36 -24.76
CA SER A 63 -2.91 11.40 -23.49
C SER A 63 -3.37 10.00 -23.06
N ILE A 64 -3.64 9.85 -21.77
CA ILE A 64 -4.37 8.70 -21.23
C ILE A 64 -5.86 9.06 -21.26
N ILE A 65 -6.70 8.20 -21.83
CA ILE A 65 -8.11 8.52 -22.09
C ILE A 65 -9.07 8.00 -21.02
N ASN A 66 -8.65 7.05 -20.19
CA ASN A 66 -9.47 6.47 -19.13
C ASN A 66 -9.05 6.98 -17.75
N GLU A 67 -10.00 6.95 -16.82
CA GLU A 67 -9.77 7.39 -15.44
C GLU A 67 -9.01 6.31 -14.67
N VAL A 68 -7.71 6.53 -14.47
CA VAL A 68 -6.80 5.62 -13.78
C VAL A 68 -5.83 6.43 -12.90
N PRO A 69 -5.24 5.84 -11.85
CA PRO A 69 -4.30 6.53 -10.94
C PRO A 69 -2.91 6.72 -11.56
N PHE A 70 -2.84 6.95 -12.87
CA PHE A 70 -1.60 7.12 -13.62
C PHE A 70 -1.68 8.35 -14.53
N GLU A 71 -0.53 8.94 -14.80
CA GLU A 71 -0.41 10.07 -15.71
C GLU A 71 0.71 9.85 -16.72
N LEU A 72 0.56 10.51 -17.87
CA LEU A 72 1.56 10.50 -18.93
C LEU A 72 2.42 11.76 -18.81
N LYS A 73 3.70 11.60 -18.48
CA LYS A 73 4.67 12.72 -18.42
C LYS A 73 5.58 12.74 -19.64
N PRO A 74 5.69 13.89 -20.34
CA PRO A 74 6.68 14.04 -21.40
C PRO A 74 8.09 13.98 -20.81
N SER A 75 9.02 13.40 -21.57
CA SER A 75 10.45 13.37 -21.25
C SER A 75 11.18 14.52 -21.95
N TYR A 76 12.48 14.66 -21.70
CA TYR A 76 13.34 15.65 -22.38
C TYR A 76 13.47 15.41 -23.88
N LYS A 77 13.35 14.14 -24.30
CA LYS A 77 13.37 13.77 -25.71
C LYS A 77 11.98 13.95 -26.30
N GLU A 78 11.92 14.59 -27.46
CA GLU A 78 10.67 14.80 -28.20
C GLU A 78 9.93 13.49 -28.45
N ASN A 79 8.60 13.54 -28.34
CA ASN A 79 7.67 12.41 -28.49
C ASN A 79 8.01 11.18 -27.63
N THR A 80 8.76 11.36 -26.54
CA THR A 80 9.04 10.31 -25.56
C THR A 80 8.27 10.62 -24.28
N TYR A 81 7.61 9.62 -23.73
CA TYR A 81 6.74 9.75 -22.58
C TYR A 81 7.05 8.68 -21.52
N SER A 82 6.73 9.00 -20.28
CA SER A 82 6.77 8.10 -19.14
C SER A 82 5.38 7.98 -18.56
N VAL A 83 4.92 6.76 -18.32
CA VAL A 83 3.72 6.51 -17.53
C VAL A 83 4.17 6.43 -16.08
N VAL A 84 3.59 7.29 -15.23
CA VAL A 84 3.96 7.39 -13.82
C VAL A 84 2.73 7.27 -12.92
N THR A 85 2.93 6.84 -11.68
CA THR A 85 1.88 6.87 -10.64
C THR A 85 1.47 8.31 -10.35
N LYS A 86 0.16 8.56 -10.38
CA LYS A 86 -0.45 9.86 -10.08
C LYS A 86 -1.10 9.88 -8.70
N ASP A 87 -1.70 8.75 -8.31
CA ASP A 87 -2.40 8.58 -7.03
C ASP A 87 -1.88 7.33 -6.30
N VAL A 88 -2.35 7.13 -5.06
CA VAL A 88 -2.04 5.94 -4.26
C VAL A 88 -2.67 4.70 -4.89
N LEU A 89 -1.97 3.57 -4.78
CA LEU A 89 -2.41 2.28 -5.25
C LEU A 89 -2.79 1.43 -4.04
N ASP A 90 -3.79 0.58 -4.21
CA ASP A 90 -4.29 -0.33 -3.18
C ASP A 90 -4.75 -1.60 -3.92
N ARG A 91 -3.99 -2.68 -3.74
CA ARG A 91 -4.21 -3.95 -4.42
C ARG A 91 -5.46 -4.65 -3.89
N GLU A 92 -5.79 -4.48 -2.61
CA GLU A 92 -7.01 -5.05 -2.02
C GLU A 92 -8.27 -4.46 -2.67
N VAL A 93 -8.21 -3.20 -3.13
CA VAL A 93 -9.30 -2.56 -3.89
C VAL A 93 -9.21 -2.87 -5.38
N VAL A 94 -8.06 -2.68 -6.02
CA VAL A 94 -7.86 -2.93 -7.46
C VAL A 94 -6.51 -3.61 -7.72
N SER A 95 -6.55 -4.87 -8.11
CA SER A 95 -5.34 -5.68 -8.34
C SER A 95 -4.64 -5.44 -9.69
N HIS A 96 -5.32 -4.83 -10.67
CA HIS A 96 -4.72 -4.51 -11.97
C HIS A 96 -5.45 -3.35 -12.66
N TYR A 97 -4.71 -2.65 -13.53
CA TYR A 97 -5.23 -1.56 -14.34
C TYR A 97 -4.94 -1.79 -15.82
N GLU A 98 -5.86 -1.34 -16.66
CA GLU A 98 -5.67 -1.25 -18.11
C GLU A 98 -5.60 0.22 -18.50
N ILE A 99 -4.40 0.73 -18.80
CA ILE A 99 -4.19 2.12 -19.20
C ILE A 99 -4.29 2.21 -20.72
N THR A 100 -5.21 3.02 -21.23
CA THR A 100 -5.32 3.25 -22.67
C THR A 100 -4.73 4.61 -23.04
N ILE A 101 -3.66 4.58 -23.83
CA ILE A 101 -2.97 5.75 -24.35
C ILE A 101 -3.50 6.02 -25.75
N LYS A 102 -3.85 7.27 -26.02
CA LYS A 102 -4.20 7.78 -27.34
C LYS A 102 -3.12 8.73 -27.81
N ALA A 103 -2.61 8.51 -29.02
CA ALA A 103 -1.78 9.44 -29.75
C ALA A 103 -2.57 9.96 -30.96
N THR A 104 -2.52 11.26 -31.19
CA THR A 104 -3.21 11.93 -32.31
C THR A 104 -2.25 12.90 -32.96
N ASP A 105 -2.16 12.88 -34.29
CA ASP A 105 -1.40 13.87 -35.04
C ASP A 105 -2.13 15.23 -35.09
N CYS A 106 -1.50 16.25 -35.67
CA CYS A 106 -2.10 17.57 -35.89
C CYS A 106 -2.40 17.84 -37.37
N GLY A 107 -2.54 16.79 -38.19
CA GLY A 107 -2.93 16.92 -39.59
C GLY A 107 -4.43 17.19 -39.77
N GLU A 108 -4.84 17.40 -41.02
CA GLU A 108 -6.24 17.63 -41.38
C GLU A 108 -6.68 16.71 -42.53
N PRO A 109 -7.53 15.69 -42.29
CA PRO A 109 -8.07 15.30 -40.98
C PRO A 109 -7.02 14.65 -40.07
N PRO A 110 -7.18 14.72 -38.74
CA PRO A 110 -6.23 14.13 -37.82
C PRO A 110 -6.35 12.60 -37.77
N LEU A 111 -5.23 11.89 -37.71
CA LEU A 111 -5.19 10.44 -37.51
C LEU A 111 -4.82 10.13 -36.05
N SER A 112 -5.27 8.98 -35.55
CA SER A 112 -5.07 8.59 -34.16
C SER A 112 -4.83 7.11 -33.98
N THR A 113 -4.01 6.77 -32.99
CA THR A 113 -3.68 5.41 -32.60
C THR A 113 -3.88 5.23 -31.10
N PHE A 114 -4.32 4.02 -30.72
CA PHE A 114 -4.58 3.65 -29.33
C PHE A 114 -3.69 2.48 -28.93
N LYS A 115 -3.17 2.51 -27.70
CA LYS A 115 -2.40 1.42 -27.10
C LYS A 115 -2.83 1.20 -25.66
N THR A 116 -3.23 -0.02 -25.34
CA THR A 116 -3.58 -0.42 -23.97
C THR A 116 -2.41 -1.15 -23.30
N LEU A 117 -2.05 -0.71 -22.10
CA LEU A 117 -1.05 -1.34 -21.23
C LEU A 117 -1.76 -1.97 -20.04
N ARG A 118 -1.45 -3.23 -19.76
CA ARG A 118 -1.93 -3.93 -18.56
C ARG A 118 -0.86 -3.86 -17.49
N ILE A 119 -1.21 -3.38 -16.30
CA ILE A 119 -0.30 -3.27 -15.16
C ILE A 119 -0.91 -4.04 -14.00
N GLU A 120 -0.16 -5.00 -13.48
CA GLU A 120 -0.53 -5.77 -12.29
C GLU A 120 0.04 -5.07 -11.05
N ILE A 121 -0.76 -4.95 -9.99
CA ILE A 121 -0.32 -4.39 -8.72
C ILE A 121 0.20 -5.53 -7.84
N SER A 122 1.44 -5.42 -7.36
CA SER A 122 2.03 -6.41 -6.47
C SER A 122 1.76 -6.06 -5.01
N ASP A 123 1.43 -7.10 -4.26
CA ASP A 123 1.12 -7.10 -2.83
C ASP A 123 2.32 -6.64 -1.98
N VAL A 124 2.02 -5.81 -1.00
CA VAL A 124 2.90 -5.36 0.07
C VAL A 124 2.22 -5.73 1.38
N ASN A 125 3.00 -6.16 2.37
CA ASN A 125 2.45 -6.50 3.68
C ASN A 125 2.07 -5.24 4.46
N ASP A 126 0.93 -4.64 4.16
CA ASP A 126 0.42 -3.43 4.80
C ASP A 126 -0.89 -3.67 5.57
N ASN A 127 -1.60 -4.77 5.31
CA ASN A 127 -2.65 -5.24 6.17
C ASN A 127 -2.07 -5.99 7.39
N SER A 128 -2.94 -6.24 8.35
CA SER A 128 -2.58 -7.04 9.52
C SER A 128 -3.75 -7.96 9.85
N PRO A 129 -3.47 -9.17 10.36
CA PRO A 129 -4.54 -10.11 10.58
C PRO A 129 -5.49 -9.60 11.65
N HIS A 130 -6.79 -9.72 11.39
CA HIS A 130 -7.84 -9.33 12.32
C HIS A 130 -8.77 -10.50 12.61
N PHE A 131 -9.26 -10.56 13.84
CA PHE A 131 -10.26 -11.56 14.23
C PHE A 131 -11.65 -11.02 13.93
N LYS A 132 -12.59 -11.92 13.64
CA LYS A 132 -13.99 -11.55 13.35
C LYS A 132 -14.69 -10.84 14.50
N GLN A 133 -14.24 -11.09 15.73
CA GLN A 133 -14.78 -10.52 16.96
C GLN A 133 -13.63 -10.08 17.86
N ASN A 134 -13.80 -8.94 18.51
CA ASN A 134 -12.87 -8.41 19.50
C ASN A 134 -13.67 -7.61 20.56
N PRO A 135 -13.67 -8.02 21.84
CA PRO A 135 -12.96 -9.18 22.40
C PRO A 135 -13.56 -10.50 21.91
N LEU A 136 -12.75 -11.56 21.94
CA LEU A 136 -13.24 -12.93 21.78
C LEU A 136 -13.73 -13.44 23.13
N GLU A 137 -15.02 -13.77 23.20
CA GLU A 137 -15.64 -14.34 24.40
C GLU A 137 -15.96 -15.82 24.17
N PHE A 138 -15.45 -16.68 25.04
CA PHE A 138 -15.69 -18.11 25.01
C PHE A 138 -16.20 -18.58 26.36
N TYR A 139 -17.24 -19.42 26.36
CA TYR A 139 -17.84 -19.98 27.56
C TYR A 139 -17.50 -21.47 27.63
N LEU A 140 -16.71 -21.86 28.64
CA LEU A 140 -16.32 -23.25 28.88
C LEU A 140 -17.13 -23.83 30.04
N VAL A 141 -17.73 -25.00 29.81
CA VAL A 141 -18.38 -25.76 30.87
C VAL A 141 -17.31 -26.47 31.69
N GLU A 142 -17.42 -26.41 33.02
CA GLU A 142 -16.55 -27.15 33.94
C GLU A 142 -16.59 -28.67 33.68
N ASN A 143 -15.62 -29.40 34.24
CA ASN A 143 -15.48 -30.84 34.04
C ASN A 143 -15.35 -31.24 32.55
N ASN A 144 -14.81 -30.35 31.73
CA ASN A 144 -14.52 -30.63 30.33
C ASN A 144 -13.52 -31.80 30.22
N ALA A 145 -13.67 -32.60 29.16
CA ALA A 145 -12.74 -33.67 28.88
C ALA A 145 -11.37 -33.09 28.48
N ALA A 146 -10.33 -33.43 29.26
CA ALA A 146 -8.95 -33.10 28.94
C ALA A 146 -8.54 -33.73 27.60
N GLY A 147 -7.69 -33.02 26.85
CA GLY A 147 -7.23 -33.38 25.52
C GLY A 147 -8.21 -33.10 24.38
N LYS A 148 -9.41 -32.56 24.66
CA LYS A 148 -10.39 -32.21 23.61
C LYS A 148 -10.32 -30.76 23.18
N SER A 149 -10.59 -30.54 21.90
CA SER A 149 -10.84 -29.22 21.34
C SER A 149 -12.07 -28.61 22.00
N ILE A 150 -11.91 -27.40 22.51
CA ILE A 150 -12.96 -26.65 23.19
C ILE A 150 -13.50 -25.53 22.32
N PHE A 151 -12.61 -24.80 21.63
CA PHE A 151 -12.96 -23.64 20.80
C PHE A 151 -12.09 -23.60 19.54
N SER A 152 -12.49 -22.77 18.58
CA SER A 152 -11.66 -22.39 17.45
C SER A 152 -11.68 -20.89 17.27
N VAL A 153 -10.52 -20.33 16.94
CA VAL A 153 -10.37 -18.94 16.55
C VAL A 153 -10.01 -18.87 15.07
N SER A 154 -10.43 -17.79 14.41
CA SER A 154 -10.08 -17.53 13.02
C SER A 154 -9.83 -16.04 12.85
N ALA A 155 -8.66 -15.72 12.31
CA ALA A 155 -8.30 -14.40 11.82
C ALA A 155 -8.29 -14.41 10.28
N SER A 156 -8.42 -13.22 9.71
CA SER A 156 -8.31 -12.94 8.28
C SER A 156 -7.30 -11.82 8.06
N ASP A 157 -6.51 -11.95 7.01
CA ASP A 157 -5.62 -10.92 6.48
C ASP A 157 -5.98 -10.74 5.00
N ASN A 158 -5.98 -9.49 4.52
CA ASN A 158 -6.43 -9.16 3.17
C ASN A 158 -5.30 -9.18 2.14
N ASP A 159 -4.04 -9.27 2.59
CA ASP A 159 -2.85 -9.43 1.75
C ASP A 159 -2.87 -10.76 0.93
N LEU A 160 -1.82 -11.05 0.16
CA LEU A 160 -1.70 -12.32 -0.58
C LEU A 160 -0.62 -13.25 -0.06
N ASN A 161 -0.86 -14.55 -0.28
CA ASN A 161 0.12 -15.62 -0.07
C ASN A 161 0.77 -15.55 1.31
N ASP A 162 2.10 -15.41 1.37
CA ASP A 162 2.88 -15.36 2.60
C ASP A 162 2.56 -14.11 3.44
N ASN A 163 2.13 -13.00 2.83
CA ASN A 163 1.75 -11.80 3.58
C ASN A 163 0.43 -11.99 4.32
N ALA A 164 -0.48 -12.82 3.78
CA ALA A 164 -1.70 -13.23 4.47
C ALA A 164 -1.56 -14.54 5.27
N ALA A 165 -0.35 -15.10 5.39
CA ALA A 165 -0.13 -16.33 6.14
C ALA A 165 -0.25 -16.06 7.64
N ILE A 166 -1.18 -16.78 8.28
CA ILE A 166 -1.54 -16.60 9.68
C ILE A 166 -0.99 -17.76 10.51
N SER A 167 -0.32 -17.43 11.62
CA SER A 167 0.02 -18.39 12.68
C SER A 167 -0.49 -17.95 14.04
N TYR A 168 -1.13 -18.88 14.77
CA TYR A 168 -1.77 -18.60 16.05
C TYR A 168 -0.87 -18.97 17.24
N HIS A 169 -0.81 -18.10 18.24
CA HIS A 169 -0.05 -18.37 19.48
C HIS A 169 -0.78 -17.81 20.69
N ILE A 170 -0.81 -18.56 21.79
CA ILE A 170 -1.26 -18.08 23.11
C ILE A 170 -0.05 -17.44 23.81
N MET A 171 -0.14 -16.15 24.14
CA MET A 171 0.88 -15.49 24.96
C MET A 171 0.69 -15.87 26.42
N ARG A 172 1.79 -16.23 27.08
CA ARG A 172 1.83 -16.61 28.49
C ARG A 172 2.57 -15.51 29.25
N GLU A 173 1.86 -14.58 29.87
CA GLU A 173 2.51 -13.59 30.73
C GLU A 173 2.88 -14.20 32.09
N GLY A 174 4.12 -13.92 32.51
CA GLY A 174 4.80 -14.54 33.65
C GLY A 174 4.22 -14.20 35.03
N SER A 175 3.05 -14.75 35.33
CA SER A 175 2.62 -15.00 36.71
C SER A 175 2.35 -16.48 36.89
N GLN A 176 2.70 -17.01 38.06
CA GLN A 176 2.66 -18.42 38.48
C GLN A 176 1.25 -19.06 38.52
N ASN A 177 0.33 -18.68 37.63
CA ASN A 177 -0.98 -19.29 37.51
C ASN A 177 -0.95 -20.33 36.38
N ASP A 178 -0.91 -21.59 36.80
CA ASP A 178 -0.81 -22.87 36.06
C ASP A 178 -2.00 -23.18 35.11
N VAL A 179 -2.68 -22.13 34.64
CA VAL A 179 -3.88 -22.16 33.80
C VAL A 179 -3.52 -21.85 32.34
N MET A 180 -2.52 -21.02 32.10
CA MET A 180 -2.04 -20.80 30.72
C MET A 180 -1.25 -22.02 30.18
N SER A 181 -0.82 -22.92 31.07
CA SER A 181 -0.28 -24.24 30.75
C SER A 181 -1.37 -25.29 30.53
N SER A 182 -2.64 -25.02 30.88
CA SER A 182 -3.77 -25.94 30.68
C SER A 182 -4.48 -25.75 29.34
N LEU A 183 -4.01 -24.83 28.49
CA LEU A 183 -4.53 -24.60 27.14
C LEU A 183 -3.41 -24.71 26.11
N ASN A 184 -3.78 -25.28 24.96
CA ASN A 184 -2.94 -25.29 23.77
C ASN A 184 -3.72 -24.73 22.59
N ILE A 185 -3.01 -24.11 21.64
CA ILE A 185 -3.58 -23.70 20.36
C ILE A 185 -2.78 -24.35 19.23
N ASN A 186 -3.48 -24.88 18.24
CA ASN A 186 -2.85 -25.30 16.99
C ASN A 186 -2.48 -24.04 16.17
N SER A 187 -1.22 -23.93 15.79
CA SER A 187 -0.67 -22.75 15.11
C SER A 187 -1.26 -22.50 13.73
N ASP A 188 -1.79 -23.53 13.07
CA ASP A 188 -2.14 -23.47 11.65
C ASP A 188 -3.65 -23.25 11.47
N ASN A 189 -4.46 -23.81 12.37
CA ASN A 189 -5.93 -23.77 12.25
C ASN A 189 -6.65 -23.06 13.42
N GLY A 190 -5.91 -22.57 14.42
CA GLY A 190 -6.49 -21.82 15.53
C GLY A 190 -7.36 -22.66 16.48
N GLN A 191 -7.26 -23.99 16.42
CA GLN A 191 -8.00 -24.88 17.32
C GLN A 191 -7.43 -24.83 18.75
N ILE A 192 -8.27 -24.46 19.71
CA ILE A 192 -7.91 -24.38 21.13
C ILE A 192 -8.32 -25.68 21.82
N THR A 193 -7.36 -26.30 22.50
CA THR A 193 -7.50 -27.58 23.20
C THR A 193 -7.28 -27.37 24.69
N ALA A 194 -8.15 -27.94 25.52
CA ALA A 194 -7.96 -28.01 26.96
C ALA A 194 -7.04 -29.19 27.31
N LEU A 195 -5.90 -28.92 27.91
CA LEU A 195 -4.97 -29.93 28.41
C LEU A 195 -5.37 -30.46 29.80
N LYS A 196 -6.20 -29.73 30.55
CA LYS A 196 -6.76 -30.15 31.86
C LYS A 196 -8.27 -29.91 31.88
N SER A 197 -8.97 -30.57 32.82
CA SER A 197 -10.34 -30.21 33.18
C SER A 197 -10.34 -28.93 34.02
N PHE A 198 -11.28 -28.04 33.74
CA PHE A 198 -11.48 -26.80 34.49
C PHE A 198 -12.59 -26.98 35.53
N ASP A 199 -12.45 -26.30 36.66
CA ASP A 199 -13.35 -26.35 37.80
C ASP A 199 -13.79 -24.92 38.14
N PHE A 200 -15.08 -24.65 38.09
CA PHE A 200 -15.61 -23.28 38.15
C PHE A 200 -15.33 -22.60 39.49
N GLU A 201 -15.28 -23.39 40.56
CA GLU A 201 -15.01 -22.95 41.93
C GLU A 201 -13.59 -22.39 42.08
N THR A 202 -12.65 -22.88 41.26
CA THR A 202 -11.23 -22.46 41.32
C THR A 202 -10.88 -21.40 40.28
N LEU A 203 -11.51 -21.41 39.10
CA LEU A 203 -11.15 -20.55 37.97
C LEU A 203 -12.37 -20.08 37.19
N LYS A 204 -12.69 -18.78 37.29
CA LYS A 204 -13.92 -18.20 36.72
C LYS A 204 -13.70 -17.42 35.41
N THR A 205 -12.53 -16.84 35.21
CA THR A 205 -12.22 -16.03 34.02
C THR A 205 -10.72 -16.00 33.80
N PHE A 206 -10.28 -16.11 32.55
CA PHE A 206 -8.89 -15.85 32.16
C PHE A 206 -8.86 -15.04 30.86
N HIS A 207 -7.84 -14.20 30.71
CA HIS A 207 -7.60 -13.43 29.50
C HIS A 207 -6.51 -14.12 28.69
N ILE A 208 -6.78 -14.43 27.44
CA ILE A 208 -5.77 -14.92 26.50
C ILE A 208 -5.36 -13.77 25.62
N GLN A 209 -4.10 -13.39 25.70
CA GLN A 209 -3.48 -12.61 24.63
C GLN A 209 -3.06 -13.58 23.52
N TYR A 210 -3.40 -13.25 22.28
CA TYR A 210 -3.03 -14.05 21.12
C TYR A 210 -2.37 -13.15 20.07
N ARG A 211 -1.57 -13.76 19.19
CA ARG A 211 -1.02 -13.10 17.99
C ARG A 211 -1.37 -13.89 16.74
N SER A 212 -1.45 -13.17 15.64
CA SER A 212 -1.58 -13.68 14.29
C SER A 212 -0.57 -12.96 13.40
N GLY A 213 0.29 -13.70 12.70
CA GLY A 213 1.32 -13.15 11.80
C GLY A 213 2.68 -12.84 12.46
N GLU A 214 3.64 -12.29 11.67
CA GLU A 214 5.00 -11.96 12.12
C GLU A 214 5.13 -10.57 12.78
N LYS A 215 4.21 -9.64 12.51
CA LYS A 215 4.22 -8.30 13.10
C LYS A 215 3.90 -8.38 14.61
N ARG A 216 4.83 -7.91 15.45
CA ARG A 216 4.71 -7.92 16.92
C ARG A 216 3.67 -6.88 17.36
N TYR A 217 2.46 -7.32 17.71
CA TYR A 217 1.49 -6.44 18.37
C TYR A 217 1.22 -6.90 19.81
N MET A 218 1.21 -5.90 20.70
CA MET A 218 0.96 -6.02 22.13
C MET A 218 -0.51 -5.68 22.35
N LEU A 219 -1.34 -6.66 22.72
CA LEU A 219 -2.73 -6.39 23.10
C LEU A 219 -2.75 -5.81 24.51
N VAL A 220 -2.91 -4.48 24.59
CA VAL A 220 -3.21 -3.78 25.83
C VAL A 220 -4.67 -4.07 26.16
N GLY A 221 -4.91 -5.01 27.08
CA GLY A 221 -6.23 -5.17 27.70
C GLY A 221 -6.66 -3.88 28.40
N PRO A 222 -7.97 -3.66 28.65
CA PRO A 222 -8.43 -2.49 29.36
C PRO A 222 -7.73 -2.43 30.72
N ARG A 223 -6.87 -1.42 30.91
CA ARG A 223 -6.43 -1.01 32.24
C ARG A 223 -7.68 -0.60 33.00
N MET A 224 -8.15 -1.45 33.91
CA MET A 224 -8.91 -0.97 35.05
C MET A 224 -7.98 -0.09 35.87
N SER A 225 -7.89 1.20 35.54
CA SER A 225 -7.46 2.21 36.49
C SER A 225 -8.64 2.49 37.41
N ILE A 226 -8.58 1.96 38.62
CA ILE A 226 -9.41 2.41 39.72
C ILE A 226 -9.08 3.89 39.95
N GLY A 227 -10.08 4.75 39.72
CA GLY A 227 -10.19 6.08 40.32
C GLY A 227 -9.34 7.19 39.68
N SER A 228 -9.94 7.93 38.75
CA SER A 228 -9.73 9.38 38.69
C SER A 228 -10.90 10.05 37.96
N THR A 229 -11.65 10.86 38.71
CA THR A 229 -12.77 11.68 38.25
C THR A 229 -12.31 12.66 37.18
N LEU A 230 -12.95 12.63 36.00
CA LEU A 230 -12.82 13.67 34.98
C LEU A 230 -13.47 14.97 35.49
N VAL A 231 -12.69 16.03 35.58
CA VAL A 231 -13.21 17.39 35.75
C VAL A 231 -13.70 17.88 34.37
N PRO A 232 -14.92 18.44 34.24
CA PRO A 232 -15.42 18.92 32.95
C PRO A 232 -14.56 20.07 32.41
N GLY A 233 -13.97 19.91 31.22
CA GLY A 233 -13.38 21.02 30.45
C GLY A 233 -11.96 20.87 29.88
N SER A 234 -11.28 19.72 29.98
CA SER A 234 -9.91 19.60 29.42
C SER A 234 -9.91 19.10 27.96
N HIS A 235 -9.39 19.93 27.04
CA HIS A 235 -9.06 19.56 25.67
C HIS A 235 -7.53 19.53 25.47
N ALA A 236 -6.84 18.55 26.05
CA ALA A 236 -5.47 18.18 25.65
C ALA A 236 -5.04 16.90 26.37
N ASN A 237 -4.66 15.88 25.60
CA ASN A 237 -3.87 14.75 26.12
C ASN A 237 -2.45 15.26 26.40
N THR A 238 -2.16 15.65 27.63
CA THR A 238 -0.78 15.81 28.11
C THR A 238 -0.63 15.02 29.40
N LEU A 239 0.02 13.86 29.29
CA LEU A 239 0.36 13.03 30.44
C LEU A 239 1.70 13.52 31.00
N VAL A 240 1.68 14.27 32.10
CA VAL A 240 2.87 14.63 32.85
C VAL A 240 3.21 13.47 33.79
N LEU A 241 4.34 12.81 33.57
CA LEU A 241 4.87 11.79 34.49
C LEU A 241 5.59 12.48 35.66
N PRO A 242 5.31 12.14 36.93
CA PRO A 242 6.11 12.62 38.05
C PRO A 242 7.43 11.83 38.11
N ASP A 243 8.54 12.55 37.99
CA ASP A 243 9.87 11.98 38.23
C ASP A 243 10.06 11.72 39.74
N ARG A 244 10.34 10.47 40.10
CA ARG A 244 10.72 10.08 41.46
C ARG A 244 12.08 9.41 41.45
N ARG A 245 13.12 10.24 41.48
CA ARG A 245 14.30 10.03 42.33
C ARG A 245 14.69 11.35 43.00
N ARG A 246 14.53 11.43 44.33
CA ARG A 246 15.17 12.42 45.22
C ARG A 246 16.62 11.95 45.52
N PRO A 247 17.54 12.73 46.16
CA PRO A 247 17.35 13.95 46.97
C PRO A 247 18.42 15.06 46.74
N SER A 248 18.48 16.01 47.69
CA SER A 248 19.42 17.14 47.95
C SER A 248 19.17 18.42 47.16
N GLU A 249 18.55 19.44 47.77
CA GLU A 249 19.19 20.50 48.58
C GLU A 249 20.14 21.40 47.77
N GLU A 250 19.63 22.55 47.32
CA GLU A 250 20.10 23.89 47.74
C GLU A 250 19.45 24.95 46.83
N VAL A 251 18.56 25.76 47.40
CA VAL A 251 18.10 27.01 46.80
C VAL A 251 19.05 28.11 47.26
N ARG A 252 19.91 28.60 46.37
CA ARG A 252 20.49 29.95 46.49
C ARG A 252 20.18 30.76 45.25
N ARG A 253 19.48 31.87 45.51
CA ARG A 253 19.13 32.95 44.57
C ARG A 253 20.38 33.72 44.16
N CYS A 254 20.43 34.13 42.88
CA CYS A 254 20.74 35.48 42.42
C CYS A 254 20.29 35.59 40.96
N PRO A 255 19.61 36.69 40.58
CA PRO A 255 20.24 37.53 39.58
C PRO A 255 20.20 39.01 39.98
N SER A 256 21.36 39.65 39.85
CA SER A 256 21.51 41.09 39.69
C SER A 256 21.51 41.40 38.19
N PHE A 257 20.73 42.37 37.74
CA PHE A 257 21.20 43.68 37.23
C PHE A 257 20.07 44.43 36.49
N PHE A 258 19.78 45.65 36.99
CA PHE A 258 19.45 46.94 36.32
C PHE A 258 18.79 46.92 34.92
N ASN A 259 17.75 47.71 34.62
CA ASN A 259 17.39 49.08 35.02
C ASN A 259 15.87 49.21 35.26
#